data_AF-A0A139XY81-F1
#
_entry.id   AF-A0A139XY81-F1
#
_cell.length_a   1.000
_cell.length_b   1.000
_cell.length_c   1.000
_cell.angle_alpha   90.00
_cell.angle_beta   90.00
_cell.angle_gamma   90.00
#
_symmetry.space_group_name_H-M   'P 1'
#
loop_
_entity.id
_entity.type
_entity.pdbx_description
1 polymer ?
#
loop_
_entity_poly.entity_id
_entity_poly.type
_entity_poly.pdbx_seq_one_letter_code
_entity_poly.pdbx_strand_id
1 'polypeptide(L)'
;RRRTTTTPFSEAASPRHSACCTALDISPDLLRLLLLPAFAFSFIWSFGGALKSRSSRFFGKLVEEFFQDRLTLPRGDDVFDFALNFESVFGVGYSKFFSQTSLSREACREGGGGQVNGPGSEEDREALKRTRRSSGAGRTTLGETKFGAGWEASELEKARKTLHAFLSWEAVVPAFSYDPRQPFFSLLVPTKEFARAAFLLDKMIEAKKSVFLTGAVSSGKTTVVTHLLDEKRESGTLHTIRLCFSARTKADEVQQTVESKLEKKRKNQLSAPGGRECVLFVDDVNLPLPEKTGTQPAIEFLRQFQEFKGFYDSKKIQWNVIEKCLLLLGGAPPSSGRKPLPPRFCRHSLSLRLAEPDNVSTQKMFLGILTGYFEAEVSNEHLPSLGRRREQATTERSLSRFRFDNRVPCLRR
;
A
#
# COMPACT_ATOMS: atom_id res chain seq x y z
N ARG A 1 -41.81 -31.99 24.68
CA ARG A 1 -40.56 -32.75 24.93
C ARG A 1 -40.54 -34.00 24.05
N ARG A 2 -39.86 -33.95 22.89
CA ARG A 2 -39.27 -35.11 22.23
C ARG A 2 -37.86 -34.67 21.80
N ARG A 3 -36.86 -35.23 22.47
CA ARG A 3 -35.43 -35.00 22.22
C ARG A 3 -35.02 -35.87 21.04
N THR A 4 -34.50 -35.26 19.98
CA THR A 4 -33.73 -35.94 18.95
C THR A 4 -32.33 -36.19 19.50
N THR A 5 -31.92 -37.45 19.52
CA THR A 5 -30.59 -37.92 19.92
C THR A 5 -29.61 -37.70 18.78
N THR A 6 -28.62 -36.85 19.02
CA THR A 6 -27.42 -36.70 18.19
C THR A 6 -26.45 -37.83 18.47
N THR A 7 -26.23 -38.73 17.51
CA THR A 7 -25.03 -39.57 17.45
C THR A 7 -24.02 -38.91 16.51
N PRO A 8 -22.75 -38.73 16.93
CA PRO A 8 -21.73 -38.08 16.11
C PRO A 8 -21.26 -39.01 15.00
N PHE A 9 -21.30 -38.54 13.76
CA PHE A 9 -20.82 -39.27 12.60
C PHE A 9 -19.29 -39.19 12.55
N SER A 10 -18.65 -40.34 12.73
CA SER A 10 -17.21 -40.56 12.58
C SER A 10 -16.74 -40.15 11.19
N GLU A 11 -15.76 -39.25 11.13
CA GLU A 11 -15.01 -38.91 9.92
C GLU A 11 -14.15 -40.11 9.49
N ALA A 12 -14.51 -40.74 8.36
CA ALA A 12 -13.60 -41.57 7.59
C ALA A 12 -13.03 -40.71 6.45
N ALA A 13 -11.91 -40.04 6.70
CA ALA A 13 -11.14 -39.32 5.67
C ALA A 13 -9.85 -40.09 5.33
N SER A 14 -9.75 -40.52 4.09
CA SER A 14 -8.55 -41.09 3.44
C SER A 14 -7.37 -40.10 3.50
N PRO A 15 -6.10 -40.56 3.65
CA PRO A 15 -4.95 -39.69 3.73
C PRO A 15 -4.54 -39.26 2.31
N ARG A 16 -4.79 -38.00 1.95
CA ARG A 16 -4.11 -37.37 0.80
C ARG A 16 -3.57 -36.01 1.21
N HIS A 17 -2.25 -35.97 1.37
CA HIS A 17 -1.38 -34.81 1.47
C HIS A 17 -1.78 -33.75 2.50
N SER A 18 -1.57 -34.07 3.79
CA SER A 18 -1.31 -33.00 4.76
C SER A 18 0.06 -32.41 4.45
N ALA A 19 0.10 -31.18 3.94
CA ALA A 19 1.23 -30.30 4.20
C ALA A 19 1.24 -30.05 5.71
N CYS A 20 1.82 -30.99 6.46
CA CYS A 20 2.19 -30.76 7.84
C CYS A 20 3.28 -29.70 7.76
N CYS A 21 2.90 -28.45 8.00
CA CYS A 21 3.84 -27.40 8.32
C CYS A 21 4.67 -27.94 9.49
N THR A 22 5.90 -28.35 9.23
CA THR A 22 6.89 -28.62 10.25
C THR A 22 6.89 -27.40 11.16
N ALA A 23 6.41 -27.57 12.40
CA ALA A 23 6.51 -26.56 13.42
C ALA A 23 8.01 -26.25 13.54
N LEU A 24 8.40 -25.07 13.05
CA LEU A 24 9.75 -24.58 13.26
C LEU A 24 9.92 -24.48 14.78
N ASP A 25 10.88 -25.21 15.35
CA ASP A 25 11.30 -25.07 16.76
C ASP A 25 11.97 -23.70 16.94
N ILE A 26 11.15 -22.65 16.95
CA ILE A 26 11.54 -21.28 17.19
C ILE A 26 11.63 -21.13 18.72
N SER A 27 12.83 -20.86 19.22
CA SER A 27 13.01 -20.52 20.65
C SER A 27 12.04 -19.40 21.06
N PRO A 28 11.39 -19.48 22.24
CA PRO A 28 10.50 -18.43 22.73
C PRO A 28 11.13 -17.03 22.71
N ASP A 29 12.44 -16.93 22.90
CA ASP A 29 13.16 -15.66 22.87
C ASP A 29 13.35 -15.13 21.45
N LEU A 30 13.56 -16.01 20.46
CA LEU A 30 13.57 -15.64 19.05
C LEU A 30 12.18 -15.17 18.60
N LEU A 31 11.13 -15.87 19.02
CA LEU A 31 9.76 -15.47 18.73
C LEU A 31 9.46 -14.08 19.32
N ARG A 32 9.93 -13.80 20.54
CA ARG A 32 9.82 -12.47 21.15
C ARG A 32 10.58 -11.41 20.37
N LEU A 33 11.81 -11.68 19.94
CA LEU A 33 12.62 -10.74 19.15
C LEU A 33 11.98 -10.40 17.80
N LEU A 34 11.31 -11.36 17.16
CA LEU A 34 10.65 -11.14 15.86
C LEU A 34 9.26 -10.52 16.00
N LEU A 35 8.46 -10.97 16.97
CA LEU A 35 7.09 -10.49 17.13
C LEU A 35 7.00 -9.14 17.83
N LEU A 36 7.93 -8.80 18.73
CA LEU A 36 7.86 -7.55 19.48
C LEU A 36 7.90 -6.30 18.57
N PRO A 37 8.81 -6.18 17.59
CA PRO A 37 8.78 -5.08 16.64
C PRO A 37 7.48 -5.00 15.83
N ALA A 38 6.98 -6.16 15.35
CA ALA A 38 5.74 -6.23 14.61
C ALA A 38 4.51 -5.85 15.47
N PHE A 39 4.51 -6.25 16.74
CA PHE A 39 3.51 -5.87 17.72
C PHE A 39 3.55 -4.37 18.00
N ALA A 40 4.74 -3.82 18.25
CA ALA A 40 4.91 -2.38 18.47
C ALA A 40 4.43 -1.56 17.27
N PHE A 41 4.82 -1.95 16.05
CA PHE A 41 4.33 -1.32 14.82
C PHE A 41 2.80 -1.38 14.72
N SER A 42 2.21 -2.57 14.96
CA SER A 42 0.76 -2.76 14.92
C SER A 42 0.03 -1.94 16.00
N PHE A 43 0.61 -1.82 17.20
CA PHE A 43 0.09 -1.03 18.31
C PHE A 43 0.08 0.47 17.96
N ILE A 44 1.19 0.99 17.44
CA ILE A 44 1.33 2.39 17.00
C ILE A 44 0.23 2.73 15.99
N TRP A 45 0.03 1.89 14.98
CA TRP A 45 -0.95 2.15 13.92
C TRP A 45 -2.40 1.92 14.35
N SER A 46 -2.66 1.00 15.28
CA SER A 46 -4.02 0.70 15.73
C SER A 46 -4.58 1.79 16.65
N PHE A 47 -3.77 2.30 17.58
CA PHE A 47 -4.20 3.34 18.54
C PHE A 47 -3.87 4.75 18.04
N GLY A 48 -2.73 4.89 17.37
CA GLY A 48 -2.19 6.17 16.94
C GLY A 48 -2.60 6.57 15.53
N GLY A 49 -2.95 5.62 14.66
CA GLY A 49 -3.14 5.86 13.23
C GLY A 49 -4.23 6.87 12.87
N ALA A 50 -5.22 7.10 13.74
CA ALA A 50 -6.29 8.08 13.54
C ALA A 50 -6.06 9.43 14.26
N LEU A 51 -4.98 9.57 15.04
CA LEU A 51 -4.75 10.73 15.89
C LEU A 51 -4.44 12.00 15.07
N LYS A 52 -4.78 13.17 15.65
CA LYS A 52 -4.39 14.47 15.10
C LYS A 52 -2.91 14.76 15.42
N SER A 53 -2.24 15.59 14.62
CA SER A 53 -0.81 15.90 14.78
C SER A 53 -0.40 16.40 16.18
N ARG A 54 -1.28 17.12 16.89
CA ARG A 54 -1.01 17.54 18.29
C ARG A 54 -0.99 16.35 19.26
N SER A 55 -1.94 15.43 19.11
CA SER A 55 -2.06 14.23 19.95
C SER A 55 -1.02 13.17 19.59
N SER A 56 -0.61 13.12 18.31
CA SER A 56 0.47 12.26 17.80
C SER A 56 1.74 12.39 18.63
N ARG A 57 2.18 13.63 18.90
CA ARG A 57 3.39 13.89 19.70
C ARG A 57 3.32 13.39 21.14
N PHE A 58 2.15 13.49 21.77
CA PHE A 58 1.97 12.95 23.12
C PHE A 58 1.95 11.41 23.09
N PHE A 59 1.27 10.84 22.10
CA PHE A 59 1.24 9.40 21.89
C PHE A 59 2.63 8.82 21.58
N GLY A 60 3.45 9.51 20.78
CA GLY A 60 4.83 9.11 20.50
C GLY A 60 5.66 8.98 21.78
N LYS A 61 5.60 9.97 22.67
CA LYS A 61 6.26 9.88 23.99
C LYS A 61 5.77 8.71 24.83
N LEU A 62 4.46 8.45 24.83
CA LEU A 62 3.86 7.31 25.53
C LEU A 62 4.36 5.98 24.95
N VAL A 63 4.47 5.87 23.63
CA VAL A 63 5.00 4.68 22.94
C VAL A 63 6.48 4.48 23.29
N GLU A 64 7.27 5.55 23.24
CA GLU A 64 8.69 5.51 23.61
C GLU A 64 8.86 5.02 25.05
N GLU A 65 8.10 5.56 26.01
CA GLU A 65 8.13 5.13 27.41
C GLU A 65 7.67 3.67 27.59
N PHE A 66 6.59 3.27 26.92
CA PHE A 66 6.03 1.92 27.03
C PHE A 66 6.96 0.83 26.48
N PHE A 67 7.73 1.14 25.43
CA PHE A 67 8.61 0.19 24.76
C PHE A 67 10.11 0.37 25.09
N GLN A 68 10.48 1.38 25.89
CA GLN A 68 11.86 1.79 26.15
C GLN A 68 12.79 0.64 26.54
N ASP A 69 12.34 -0.26 27.40
CA ASP A 69 13.14 -1.37 27.93
C ASP A 69 13.21 -2.58 27.00
N ARG A 70 12.35 -2.64 25.98
CA ARG A 70 12.12 -3.83 25.16
C ARG A 70 12.51 -3.64 23.70
N LEU A 71 12.46 -2.41 23.20
CA LEU A 71 12.65 -2.08 21.80
C LEU A 71 13.40 -0.75 21.64
N THR A 72 14.43 -0.75 20.81
CA THR A 72 15.15 0.47 20.44
C THR A 72 14.48 1.12 19.23
N LEU A 73 13.69 2.16 19.47
CA LEU A 73 13.15 3.01 18.39
C LEU A 73 14.23 4.03 17.94
N PRO A 74 14.36 4.33 16.64
CA PRO A 74 15.25 5.37 16.18
C PRO A 74 14.87 6.72 16.82
N ARG A 75 15.88 7.53 17.16
CA ARG A 75 15.68 8.84 17.83
C ARG A 75 15.64 9.95 16.78
N GLY A 76 14.73 10.91 16.95
CA GLY A 76 14.73 12.18 16.20
C GLY A 76 13.46 12.46 15.40
N ASP A 77 12.72 11.43 15.01
CA ASP A 77 11.51 11.53 14.17
C ASP A 77 10.25 11.03 14.91
N ASP A 78 9.05 11.28 14.36
CA ASP A 78 7.80 10.78 14.94
C ASP A 78 7.75 9.23 14.87
N VAL A 79 7.10 8.57 15.83
CA VAL A 79 6.97 7.10 15.86
C VAL A 79 6.27 6.55 14.61
N PHE A 80 5.50 7.39 13.91
CA PHE A 80 4.84 7.07 12.64
C PHE A 80 5.73 7.24 11.41
N ASP A 81 6.93 7.80 11.56
CA ASP A 81 7.91 7.97 10.47
C ASP A 81 8.83 6.75 10.32
N PHE A 82 8.64 5.74 11.18
CA PHE A 82 9.35 4.48 11.12
C PHE A 82 8.53 3.37 10.44
N ALA A 83 9.12 2.74 9.43
CA ALA A 83 8.66 1.54 8.76
C ALA A 83 9.27 0.30 9.39
N LEU A 84 8.50 -0.80 9.50
CA LEU A 84 9.06 -2.08 9.92
C LEU A 84 9.90 -2.68 8.79
N ASN A 85 11.15 -3.06 9.10
CA ASN A 85 12.03 -3.74 8.17
C ASN A 85 11.74 -5.25 8.13
N PHE A 86 10.76 -5.63 7.30
CA PHE A 86 10.36 -7.03 7.15
C PHE A 86 11.48 -7.96 6.67
N GLU A 87 12.48 -7.44 5.95
CA GLU A 87 13.61 -8.25 5.50
C GLU A 87 14.54 -8.61 6.66
N SER A 88 14.82 -7.64 7.55
CA SER A 88 15.60 -7.91 8.77
C SER A 88 14.86 -8.80 9.78
N VAL A 89 13.52 -8.75 9.79
CA VAL A 89 12.70 -9.46 10.79
C VAL A 89 12.22 -10.82 10.29
N PHE A 90 11.86 -10.97 9.02
CA PHE A 90 11.25 -12.20 8.48
C PHE A 90 12.01 -12.80 7.29
N GLY A 91 13.14 -12.19 6.89
CA GLY A 91 14.00 -12.65 5.80
C GLY A 91 13.58 -12.17 4.41
N VAL A 92 14.45 -12.46 3.42
CA VAL A 92 14.39 -11.98 2.02
C VAL A 92 13.08 -12.34 1.29
N GLY A 93 12.31 -13.32 1.78
CA GLY A 93 11.03 -13.74 1.19
C GLY A 93 9.84 -12.80 1.46
N TYR A 94 9.93 -11.95 2.49
CA TYR A 94 8.84 -11.05 2.93
C TYR A 94 8.96 -9.62 2.36
N SER A 95 10.06 -9.28 1.69
CA SER A 95 10.34 -7.95 1.14
C SER A 95 9.60 -7.62 -0.17
N LYS A 96 8.75 -8.52 -0.65
CA LYS A 96 8.02 -8.37 -1.93
C LYS A 96 7.19 -7.09 -2.02
N PHE A 97 6.84 -6.44 -0.90
CA PHE A 97 6.15 -5.15 -0.97
C PHE A 97 7.05 -4.00 -1.48
N PHE A 98 8.25 -3.81 -0.91
CA PHE A 98 9.15 -2.71 -1.31
C PHE A 98 9.71 -2.86 -2.72
N SER A 99 9.85 -4.11 -3.19
CA SER A 99 10.33 -4.44 -4.53
C SER A 99 9.23 -4.48 -5.60
N GLN A 100 7.95 -4.56 -5.21
CA GLN A 100 6.83 -4.67 -6.15
C GLN A 100 5.97 -3.42 -6.28
N THR A 101 6.04 -2.46 -5.37
CA THR A 101 5.43 -1.14 -5.63
C THR A 101 6.04 -0.59 -6.92
N SER A 102 5.20 -0.41 -7.93
CA SER A 102 5.50 0.04 -9.31
C SER A 102 6.32 1.33 -9.39
N LEU A 103 6.48 2.03 -8.28
CA LEU A 103 7.44 3.09 -7.98
C LEU A 103 8.87 2.91 -8.53
N SER A 104 9.30 1.68 -8.86
CA SER A 104 10.60 1.39 -9.48
C SER A 104 10.51 0.73 -10.86
N ARG A 105 9.32 0.35 -11.36
CA ARG A 105 9.15 -0.37 -12.64
C ARG A 105 9.16 0.53 -13.86
N GLU A 106 8.88 1.83 -13.71
CA GLU A 106 8.88 2.77 -14.83
C GLU A 106 10.29 3.19 -15.26
N ALA A 107 11.31 2.98 -14.42
CA ALA A 107 12.72 3.28 -14.73
C ALA A 107 13.42 2.22 -15.64
N CYS A 108 12.73 1.15 -16.06
CA CYS A 108 13.34 0.06 -16.83
C CYS A 108 12.58 -0.32 -18.11
N ARG A 109 11.77 0.59 -18.66
CA ARG A 109 11.17 0.44 -19.99
C ARG A 109 11.44 1.67 -20.84
N GLU A 110 12.70 1.87 -21.22
CA GLU A 110 13.06 2.38 -22.56
C GLU A 110 14.55 2.24 -22.85
N GLY A 111 14.84 1.61 -23.99
CA GLY A 111 16.15 1.19 -24.46
C GLY A 111 15.91 0.24 -25.64
N GLY A 112 15.34 0.81 -26.70
CA GLY A 112 14.61 0.12 -27.76
C GLY A 112 15.39 -0.88 -28.60
N GLY A 113 14.61 -1.74 -29.26
CA GLY A 113 15.08 -2.64 -30.29
C GLY A 113 15.57 -1.88 -31.54
N GLY A 114 16.69 -2.34 -32.07
CA GLY A 114 17.15 -2.10 -33.43
C GLY A 114 17.17 -3.42 -34.18
N GLN A 115 16.46 -3.47 -35.30
CA GLN A 115 16.33 -4.61 -36.21
C GLN A 115 17.50 -4.59 -37.22
N VAL A 116 18.28 -5.67 -37.34
CA VAL A 116 19.18 -5.88 -38.51
C VAL A 116 19.21 -7.38 -38.86
N ASN A 117 18.97 -7.68 -40.14
CA ASN A 117 19.01 -9.01 -40.79
C ASN A 117 20.45 -9.58 -40.90
N GLY A 118 20.61 -10.91 -40.94
CA GLY A 118 21.90 -11.63 -41.09
C GLY A 118 22.51 -11.57 -42.52
N PRO A 119 23.49 -12.43 -42.93
CA PRO A 119 24.07 -13.61 -42.24
C PRO A 119 25.63 -13.73 -42.29
N GLY A 120 26.19 -14.72 -41.58
CA GLY A 120 27.40 -15.45 -42.00
C GLY A 120 28.74 -15.13 -41.32
N SER A 121 29.29 -16.09 -40.57
CA SER A 121 30.59 -16.73 -40.85
C SER A 121 30.92 -17.76 -39.77
N GLU A 122 31.67 -18.78 -40.19
CA GLU A 122 31.73 -20.12 -39.62
C GLU A 122 32.93 -20.32 -38.68
N GLU A 123 33.46 -19.25 -38.09
CA GLU A 123 34.72 -19.28 -37.31
C GLU A 123 34.53 -19.22 -35.78
N ASP A 124 33.34 -18.88 -35.28
CA ASP A 124 33.10 -18.79 -33.82
C ASP A 124 32.71 -20.15 -33.16
N ARG A 125 32.65 -21.23 -33.94
CA ARG A 125 32.29 -22.57 -33.44
C ARG A 125 33.46 -23.40 -32.91
N GLU A 126 34.70 -22.95 -33.07
CA GLU A 126 35.88 -23.69 -32.56
C GLU A 126 36.42 -23.17 -31.22
N ALA A 127 36.07 -21.96 -30.78
CA ALA A 127 36.51 -21.43 -29.48
C ALA A 127 35.81 -22.10 -28.28
N LEU A 128 34.64 -22.72 -28.48
CA LEU A 128 33.85 -23.33 -27.41
C LEU A 128 34.16 -24.82 -27.17
N LYS A 129 35.08 -25.43 -27.93
CA LYS A 129 35.43 -26.86 -27.83
C LYS A 129 36.76 -27.15 -27.12
N ARG A 130 37.54 -26.13 -26.73
CA ARG A 130 38.85 -26.33 -26.05
C ARG A 130 38.84 -26.27 -24.52
N THR A 131 37.71 -25.97 -23.88
CA THR A 131 37.63 -25.90 -22.39
C THR A 131 36.92 -27.10 -21.74
N ARG A 132 36.66 -28.18 -22.49
CA ARG A 132 36.16 -29.45 -21.96
C ARG A 132 37.22 -30.55 -22.11
N ARG A 133 38.24 -30.52 -21.25
CA ARG A 133 39.07 -31.70 -20.90
C ARG A 133 40.03 -31.36 -19.75
N SER A 134 39.49 -31.29 -18.54
CA SER A 134 40.20 -31.75 -17.32
C SER A 134 39.16 -32.04 -16.24
N SER A 135 38.75 -33.30 -16.21
CA SER A 135 38.00 -33.91 -15.13
C SER A 135 38.85 -34.03 -13.86
N GLY A 136 38.32 -33.58 -12.73
CA GLY A 136 38.86 -33.84 -11.40
C GLY A 136 37.74 -33.72 -10.36
N ALA A 137 37.29 -34.87 -9.87
CA ALA A 137 36.22 -35.15 -8.90
C ALA A 137 35.83 -34.05 -7.88
N GLY A 138 34.52 -33.81 -7.77
CA GLY A 138 33.91 -33.05 -6.68
C GLY A 138 32.39 -33.04 -6.78
N ARG A 139 31.75 -33.99 -6.11
CA ARG A 139 30.30 -34.19 -6.04
C ARG A 139 29.65 -32.96 -5.39
N THR A 140 29.10 -32.03 -6.16
CA THR A 140 28.39 -30.86 -5.61
C THR A 140 27.01 -31.29 -5.13
N THR A 141 26.92 -31.60 -3.86
CA THR A 141 25.66 -31.63 -3.11
C THR A 141 24.99 -30.26 -3.22
N LEU A 142 23.74 -30.26 -3.65
CA LEU A 142 22.80 -29.16 -3.49
C LEU A 142 22.91 -28.67 -2.04
N GLY A 143 23.41 -27.45 -1.84
CA GLY A 143 23.58 -26.88 -0.51
C GLY A 143 22.23 -26.78 0.16
N GLU A 144 21.95 -27.73 1.04
CA GLU A 144 20.88 -27.67 2.03
C GLU A 144 21.01 -26.33 2.76
N THR A 145 20.11 -25.40 2.46
CA THR A 145 19.87 -24.26 3.33
C THR A 145 19.44 -24.85 4.67
N LYS A 146 20.36 -24.82 5.64
CA LYS A 146 20.11 -25.17 7.04
C LYS A 146 19.04 -24.23 7.63
N PHE A 147 17.77 -24.48 7.34
CA PHE A 147 16.67 -24.19 8.25
C PHE A 147 16.59 -25.37 9.21
N GLY A 148 17.56 -25.46 10.12
CA GLY A 148 17.76 -26.64 10.95
C GLY A 148 19.01 -26.56 11.81
N ALA A 149 19.08 -25.53 12.65
CA ALA A 149 19.95 -25.49 13.82
C ALA A 149 19.39 -24.40 14.74
N GLY A 150 19.17 -24.73 16.01
CA GLY A 150 18.81 -23.74 17.02
C GLY A 150 19.84 -22.62 17.02
N TRP A 151 19.35 -21.37 17.06
CA TRP A 151 20.20 -20.19 17.11
C TRP A 151 21.04 -20.24 18.40
N GLU A 152 22.37 -20.16 18.28
CA GLU A 152 23.22 -20.04 19.46
C GLU A 152 22.99 -18.68 20.16
N ALA A 153 23.22 -18.62 21.48
CA ALA A 153 23.10 -17.39 22.26
C ALA A 153 23.94 -16.22 21.68
N SER A 154 25.08 -16.52 21.04
CA SER A 154 25.90 -15.53 20.33
C SER A 154 25.24 -14.97 19.07
N GLU A 155 24.48 -15.80 18.34
CA GLU A 155 23.71 -15.37 17.17
C GLU A 155 22.47 -14.59 17.58
N LEU A 156 21.84 -14.94 18.71
CA LEU A 156 20.76 -14.18 19.31
C LEU A 156 21.24 -12.78 19.76
N GLU A 157 22.44 -12.70 20.35
CA GLU A 157 23.08 -11.45 20.75
C GLU A 157 23.51 -10.60 19.54
N LYS A 158 24.00 -11.25 18.47
CA LYS A 158 24.28 -10.58 17.18
C LYS A 158 23.01 -10.08 16.52
N ALA A 159 21.93 -10.87 16.47
CA ALA A 159 20.62 -10.49 15.96
C ALA A 159 20.07 -9.30 16.76
N ARG A 160 20.13 -9.34 18.09
CA ARG A 160 19.76 -8.23 18.97
C ARG A 160 20.53 -6.94 18.68
N LYS A 161 21.81 -7.05 18.28
CA LYS A 161 22.67 -5.92 17.92
C LYS A 161 22.54 -5.47 16.45
N THR A 162 22.04 -6.33 15.56
CA THR A 162 21.88 -6.07 14.12
C THR A 162 20.43 -5.79 13.70
N LEU A 163 19.44 -6.01 14.57
CA LEU A 163 18.02 -5.72 14.30
C LEU A 163 17.77 -4.20 14.30
N HIS A 164 18.13 -3.54 13.20
CA HIS A 164 17.47 -2.30 12.80
C HIS A 164 16.05 -2.63 12.32
N ALA A 165 15.20 -3.04 13.26
CA ALA A 165 13.83 -3.48 12.98
C ALA A 165 12.97 -2.36 12.40
N PHE A 166 13.39 -1.11 12.59
CA PHE A 166 12.74 0.10 12.11
C PHE A 166 13.68 0.87 11.19
N LEU A 167 13.15 1.28 10.04
CA LEU A 167 13.80 2.15 9.06
C LEU A 167 12.97 3.43 8.93
N SER A 168 13.59 4.55 8.53
CA SER A 168 12.82 5.73 8.16
C SER A 168 12.05 5.48 6.86
N TRP A 169 10.79 5.93 6.78
CA TRP A 169 10.04 5.93 5.52
C TRP A 169 10.77 6.69 4.42
N GLU A 170 11.55 7.73 4.75
CA GLU A 170 12.31 8.50 3.76
C GLU A 170 13.37 7.66 3.05
N ALA A 171 13.94 6.65 3.72
CA ALA A 171 14.90 5.72 3.12
C ALA A 171 14.24 4.69 2.18
N VAL A 172 12.93 4.49 2.33
CA VAL A 172 12.13 3.51 1.57
C VAL A 172 11.45 4.17 0.36
N VAL A 173 11.25 5.48 0.41
CA VAL A 173 10.62 6.24 -0.67
C VAL A 173 11.55 6.24 -1.90
N PRO A 174 11.07 5.79 -3.07
CA PRO A 174 11.84 5.85 -4.32
C PRO A 174 12.18 7.30 -4.71
N ALA A 175 13.20 7.47 -5.53
CA ALA A 175 13.45 8.75 -6.20
C ALA A 175 12.33 9.03 -7.22
N PHE A 176 11.92 10.29 -7.32
CA PHE A 176 10.98 10.72 -8.36
C PHE A 176 11.70 10.79 -9.70
N SER A 177 11.09 10.21 -10.74
CA SER A 177 11.52 10.37 -12.12
C SER A 177 10.42 11.08 -12.90
N TYR A 178 10.78 12.13 -13.62
CA TYR A 178 9.84 12.88 -14.45
C TYR A 178 9.75 12.26 -15.85
N ASP A 179 8.53 11.96 -16.30
CA ASP A 179 8.27 11.55 -17.68
C ASP A 179 7.51 12.67 -18.42
N PRO A 180 8.12 13.30 -19.45
CA PRO A 180 7.47 14.35 -20.24
C PRO A 180 6.24 13.88 -21.02
N ARG A 181 6.11 12.57 -21.28
CA ARG A 181 4.98 12.00 -22.03
C ARG A 181 3.75 11.80 -21.14
N GLN A 182 3.94 11.76 -19.82
CA GLN A 182 2.88 11.56 -18.86
C GLN A 182 2.13 12.88 -18.61
N PRO A 183 0.79 12.91 -18.65
CA PRO A 183 0.06 14.15 -18.40
C PRO A 183 0.22 14.59 -16.94
N PHE A 184 0.29 15.91 -16.73
CA PHE A 184 0.55 16.51 -15.42
C PHE A 184 -0.34 15.97 -14.29
N PHE A 185 -1.64 15.76 -14.55
CA PHE A 185 -2.60 15.27 -13.55
C PHE A 185 -2.38 13.81 -13.13
N SER A 186 -1.54 13.06 -13.84
CA SER A 186 -1.17 11.68 -13.50
C SER A 186 0.23 11.56 -12.90
N LEU A 187 1.02 12.65 -12.91
CA LEU A 187 2.32 12.69 -12.23
C LEU A 187 2.11 12.51 -10.73
N LEU A 188 2.77 11.50 -10.17
CA LEU A 188 2.76 11.23 -8.74
C LEU A 188 4.18 11.32 -8.20
N VAL A 189 4.43 12.33 -7.37
CA VAL A 189 5.71 12.41 -6.65
C VAL A 189 5.61 11.58 -5.37
N PRO A 190 6.45 10.55 -5.20
CA PRO A 190 6.42 9.70 -4.02
C PRO A 190 6.96 10.46 -2.80
N THR A 191 6.13 10.60 -1.77
CA THR A 191 6.48 11.17 -0.46
C THR A 191 6.41 10.11 0.64
N LYS A 192 6.97 10.41 1.83
CA LYS A 192 6.89 9.50 2.98
C LYS A 192 5.45 9.25 3.42
N GLU A 193 4.58 10.26 3.36
CA GLU A 193 3.16 10.13 3.70
C GLU A 193 2.44 9.20 2.72
N PHE A 194 2.76 9.31 1.43
CA PHE A 194 2.24 8.44 0.39
C PHE A 194 2.68 6.98 0.61
N ALA A 195 4.00 6.74 0.75
CA ALA A 195 4.56 5.41 0.92
C ALA A 195 3.98 4.68 2.13
N ARG A 196 3.88 5.39 3.27
CA ARG A 196 3.29 4.90 4.51
C ARG A 196 1.81 4.53 4.36
N ALA A 197 1.01 5.40 3.76
CA ALA A 197 -0.40 5.15 3.57
C ALA A 197 -0.66 4.00 2.58
N ALA A 198 0.08 3.97 1.47
CA ALA A 198 0.02 2.88 0.49
C ALA A 198 0.40 1.54 1.12
N PHE A 199 1.48 1.50 1.92
CA PHE A 199 1.91 0.31 2.64
C PHE A 199 0.81 -0.24 3.55
N LEU A 200 0.26 0.60 4.42
CA LEU A 200 -0.77 0.17 5.38
C LEU A 200 -2.03 -0.28 4.65
N LEU A 201 -2.45 0.45 3.63
CA LEU A 201 -3.62 0.07 2.82
C LEU A 201 -3.41 -1.28 2.15
N ASP A 202 -2.23 -1.54 1.57
CA ASP A 202 -1.97 -2.81 0.91
C ASP A 202 -2.02 -3.98 1.90
N LYS A 203 -1.39 -3.83 3.06
CA LYS A 203 -1.45 -4.86 4.12
C LYS A 203 -2.86 -5.11 4.62
N MET A 204 -3.70 -4.08 4.68
CA MET A 204 -5.10 -4.24 5.05
C MET A 204 -5.93 -4.89 3.95
N ILE A 205 -5.62 -4.62 2.67
CA ILE A 205 -6.24 -5.29 1.52
C ILE A 205 -5.86 -6.79 1.51
N GLU A 206 -4.57 -7.12 1.67
CA GLU A 206 -4.09 -8.50 1.80
C GLU A 206 -4.77 -9.23 2.96
N ALA A 207 -4.93 -8.55 4.11
CA ALA A 207 -5.62 -9.09 5.29
C ALA A 207 -7.16 -9.11 5.16
N LYS A 208 -7.72 -8.60 4.05
CA LYS A 208 -9.16 -8.50 3.78
C LYS A 208 -9.90 -7.71 4.87
N LYS A 209 -9.27 -6.66 5.38
CA LYS A 209 -9.80 -5.77 6.42
C LYS A 209 -10.11 -4.40 5.85
N SER A 210 -11.31 -3.91 6.15
CA SER A 210 -11.76 -2.61 5.66
C SER A 210 -11.02 -1.47 6.37
N VAL A 211 -10.78 -0.40 5.62
CA VAL A 211 -10.07 0.79 6.13
C VAL A 211 -10.92 2.02 5.84
N PHE A 212 -10.97 2.93 6.82
CA PHE A 212 -11.47 4.28 6.67
C PHE A 212 -10.30 5.26 6.70
N LEU A 213 -9.93 5.75 5.52
CA LEU A 213 -8.91 6.77 5.34
C LEU A 213 -9.52 8.16 5.54
N THR A 214 -9.16 8.81 6.64
CA THR A 214 -9.58 10.17 6.99
C THR A 214 -8.43 11.17 6.82
N GLY A 215 -8.71 12.45 6.60
CA GLY A 215 -7.68 13.47 6.42
C GLY A 215 -8.25 14.74 5.83
N ALA A 216 -7.54 15.86 5.91
CA ALA A 216 -8.04 17.14 5.39
C ALA A 216 -8.42 17.05 3.91
N VAL A 217 -9.33 17.90 3.45
CA VAL A 217 -9.64 17.99 2.02
C VAL A 217 -8.33 18.30 1.28
N SER A 218 -8.10 17.70 0.11
CA SER A 218 -6.86 17.80 -0.69
C SER A 218 -5.59 17.12 -0.16
N SER A 219 -5.65 16.35 0.94
CA SER A 219 -4.48 15.58 1.45
C SER A 219 -3.99 14.41 0.56
N GLY A 220 -4.52 14.23 -0.65
CA GLY A 220 -4.10 13.14 -1.55
C GLY A 220 -4.71 11.76 -1.25
N LYS A 221 -5.71 11.66 -0.35
CA LYS A 221 -6.39 10.38 -0.01
C LYS A 221 -6.84 9.59 -1.23
N THR A 222 -7.57 10.26 -2.11
CA THR A 222 -8.11 9.69 -3.34
C THR A 222 -6.99 9.23 -4.26
N THR A 223 -5.92 10.00 -4.36
CA THR A 223 -4.74 9.68 -5.19
C THR A 223 -4.04 8.42 -4.69
N VAL A 224 -3.77 8.33 -3.37
CA VAL A 224 -3.14 7.15 -2.75
C VAL A 224 -3.94 5.88 -3.02
N VAL A 225 -5.24 5.90 -2.73
CA VAL A 225 -6.09 4.71 -2.90
C VAL A 225 -6.23 4.37 -4.38
N THR A 226 -6.43 5.35 -5.26
CA THR A 226 -6.58 5.10 -6.71
C THR A 226 -5.32 4.50 -7.29
N HIS A 227 -4.15 5.07 -7.00
CA HIS A 227 -2.87 4.55 -7.46
C HIS A 227 -2.66 3.09 -7.05
N LEU A 228 -2.85 2.77 -5.76
CA LEU A 228 -2.70 1.40 -5.27
C LEU A 228 -3.69 0.42 -5.93
N LEU A 229 -4.94 0.85 -6.10
CA LEU A 229 -5.98 0.02 -6.70
C LEU A 229 -5.75 -0.21 -8.20
N ASP A 230 -5.30 0.80 -8.94
CA ASP A 230 -4.99 0.69 -10.36
C ASP A 230 -3.78 -0.23 -10.58
N GLU A 231 -2.73 -0.11 -9.76
CA GLU A 231 -1.58 -1.02 -9.78
C GLU A 231 -2.01 -2.49 -9.56
N LYS A 232 -2.85 -2.74 -8.55
CA LYS A 232 -3.36 -4.10 -8.26
C LYS A 232 -4.34 -4.59 -9.33
N ARG A 233 -5.05 -3.69 -10.01
CA ARG A 233 -5.93 -4.02 -11.14
C ARG A 233 -5.12 -4.44 -12.36
N GLU A 234 -4.06 -3.70 -12.69
CA GLU A 234 -3.16 -4.00 -13.82
C GLU A 234 -2.39 -5.29 -13.61
N SER A 235 -2.00 -5.61 -12.37
CA SER A 235 -1.41 -6.92 -12.02
C SER A 235 -2.39 -8.09 -12.21
N GLY A 236 -3.68 -7.82 -12.43
CA GLY A 236 -4.73 -8.83 -12.57
C GLY A 236 -5.20 -9.44 -11.24
N THR A 237 -4.66 -8.98 -10.11
CA THR A 237 -4.95 -9.52 -8.78
C THR A 237 -6.36 -9.15 -8.30
N LEU A 238 -6.77 -7.88 -8.50
CA LEU A 238 -8.01 -7.33 -7.95
C LEU A 238 -8.90 -6.73 -9.04
N HIS A 239 -10.21 -6.82 -8.83
CA HIS A 239 -11.21 -5.99 -9.50
C HIS A 239 -11.53 -4.78 -8.62
N THR A 240 -11.66 -3.60 -9.20
CA THR A 240 -11.83 -2.36 -8.44
C THR A 240 -13.09 -1.64 -8.85
N ILE A 241 -13.89 -1.26 -7.86
CA ILE A 241 -15.11 -0.46 -8.04
C ILE A 241 -14.92 0.84 -7.28
N ARG A 242 -14.88 1.96 -7.99
CA ARG A 242 -14.82 3.29 -7.39
C ARG A 242 -16.19 3.96 -7.41
N LEU A 243 -16.57 4.55 -6.28
CA LEU A 243 -17.72 5.41 -6.07
C LEU A 243 -17.25 6.73 -5.46
N CYS A 244 -17.82 7.85 -5.89
CA CYS A 244 -17.60 9.15 -5.26
C CYS A 244 -18.94 9.65 -4.75
N PHE A 245 -19.06 9.84 -3.45
CA PHE A 245 -20.30 10.32 -2.85
C PHE A 245 -20.40 11.84 -2.98
N SER A 246 -21.64 12.29 -3.09
CA SER A 246 -22.03 13.69 -3.08
C SER A 246 -23.14 13.90 -2.06
N ALA A 247 -23.48 15.15 -1.79
CA ALA A 247 -24.59 15.51 -0.92
C ALA A 247 -25.95 14.88 -1.32
N ARG A 248 -26.10 14.49 -2.60
CA ARG A 248 -27.35 13.97 -3.19
C ARG A 248 -27.32 12.47 -3.48
N THR A 249 -26.23 11.78 -3.18
CA THR A 249 -26.10 10.35 -3.45
C THR A 249 -27.14 9.54 -2.69
N LYS A 250 -27.93 8.73 -3.41
CA LYS A 250 -28.99 7.88 -2.85
C LYS A 250 -28.55 6.43 -2.75
N ALA A 251 -29.15 5.67 -1.82
CA ALA A 251 -28.85 4.24 -1.66
C ALA A 251 -29.09 3.43 -2.94
N ASP A 252 -30.20 3.69 -3.65
CA ASP A 252 -30.55 2.98 -4.89
C ASP A 252 -29.51 3.17 -6.00
N GLU A 253 -28.92 4.36 -6.11
CA GLU A 253 -27.89 4.68 -7.09
C GLU A 253 -26.59 3.94 -6.77
N VAL A 254 -26.21 3.89 -5.49
CA VAL A 254 -25.06 3.13 -5.00
C VAL A 254 -25.26 1.64 -5.30
N GLN A 255 -26.43 1.09 -4.98
CA GLN A 255 -26.75 -0.31 -5.25
C GLN A 255 -26.68 -0.63 -6.75
N GLN A 256 -27.31 0.17 -7.61
CA GLN A 256 -27.29 -0.04 -9.07
C GLN A 256 -25.87 0.05 -9.63
N THR A 257 -25.05 0.97 -9.13
CA THR A 257 -23.66 1.10 -9.58
C THR A 257 -22.81 -0.10 -9.16
N VAL A 258 -23.02 -0.63 -7.94
CA VAL A 258 -22.34 -1.86 -7.49
C VAL A 258 -22.83 -3.07 -8.29
N GLU A 259 -24.13 -3.22 -8.49
CA GLU A 259 -24.71 -4.34 -9.27
C GLU A 259 -24.24 -4.36 -10.71
N SER A 260 -24.17 -3.20 -11.38
CA SER A 260 -23.74 -3.11 -12.79
C SER A 260 -22.27 -3.46 -13.02
N LYS A 261 -21.44 -3.36 -11.99
CA LYS A 261 -20.00 -3.68 -12.05
C LYS A 261 -19.67 -5.10 -11.57
N LEU A 262 -20.65 -5.83 -11.04
CA LEU A 262 -20.50 -7.22 -10.60
C LEU A 262 -21.22 -8.17 -11.57
N GLU A 263 -20.69 -9.39 -11.69
CA GLU A 263 -21.27 -10.45 -12.50
C GLU A 263 -22.14 -11.37 -11.66
N LYS A 264 -23.26 -11.82 -12.26
CA LYS A 264 -24.14 -12.83 -11.66
C LYS A 264 -23.58 -14.22 -11.95
N LYS A 265 -23.03 -14.89 -10.93
CA LYS A 265 -22.65 -16.32 -11.02
C LYS A 265 -23.84 -17.26 -10.94
N ARG A 266 -24.81 -16.92 -10.08
CA ARG A 266 -26.03 -17.71 -9.78
C ARG A 266 -27.20 -16.76 -9.55
N LYS A 267 -28.42 -17.30 -9.41
CA LYS A 267 -29.68 -16.52 -9.28
C LYS A 267 -29.60 -15.37 -8.27
N ASN A 268 -28.88 -15.57 -7.16
CA ASN A 268 -28.69 -14.59 -6.07
C ASN A 268 -27.20 -14.35 -5.73
N GLN A 269 -26.33 -14.80 -6.64
CA GLN A 269 -24.88 -14.85 -6.64
C GLN A 269 -24.16 -13.68 -7.30
N LEU A 270 -23.69 -12.63 -6.60
CA LEU A 270 -22.86 -11.58 -7.21
C LEU A 270 -21.38 -11.75 -6.89
N SER A 271 -20.52 -11.62 -7.88
CA SER A 271 -19.07 -11.65 -7.71
C SER A 271 -18.36 -10.76 -8.72
N ALA A 272 -17.10 -10.42 -8.45
CA ALA A 272 -16.28 -9.72 -9.44
C ALA A 272 -16.12 -10.54 -10.74
N PRO A 273 -15.94 -9.87 -11.89
CA PRO A 273 -15.63 -10.52 -13.15
C PRO A 273 -14.47 -11.51 -13.03
N GLY A 274 -14.65 -12.70 -13.61
CA GLY A 274 -13.65 -13.77 -13.56
C GLY A 274 -13.39 -14.35 -12.15
N GLY A 275 -14.26 -14.06 -11.17
CA GLY A 275 -14.16 -14.61 -9.81
C GLY A 275 -13.00 -14.07 -8.97
N ARG A 276 -12.38 -12.96 -9.41
CA ARG A 276 -11.30 -12.24 -8.71
C ARG A 276 -11.81 -11.63 -7.40
N GLU A 277 -10.89 -11.24 -6.52
CA GLU A 277 -11.26 -10.44 -5.36
C GLU A 277 -11.61 -9.01 -5.80
N CYS A 278 -12.58 -8.41 -5.13
CA CYS A 278 -13.08 -7.08 -5.48
C CYS A 278 -12.83 -6.10 -4.34
N VAL A 279 -12.43 -4.88 -4.68
CA VAL A 279 -12.37 -3.77 -3.73
C VAL A 279 -13.34 -2.68 -4.16
N LEU A 280 -14.30 -2.36 -3.28
CA LEU A 280 -15.20 -1.23 -3.41
C LEU A 280 -14.60 -0.05 -2.64
N PHE A 281 -14.12 0.95 -3.38
CA PHE A 281 -13.65 2.21 -2.82
C PHE A 281 -14.74 3.27 -2.89
N VAL A 282 -15.12 3.82 -1.74
CA VAL A 282 -16.08 4.91 -1.62
C VAL A 282 -15.37 6.17 -1.16
N ASP A 283 -15.25 7.14 -2.05
CA ASP A 283 -14.73 8.46 -1.74
C ASP A 283 -15.82 9.36 -1.16
N ASP A 284 -15.43 10.27 -0.28
CA ASP A 284 -16.33 11.20 0.43
C ASP A 284 -17.55 10.54 1.12
N VAL A 285 -17.33 9.39 1.77
CA VAL A 285 -18.40 8.58 2.39
C VAL A 285 -19.28 9.35 3.39
N ASN A 286 -18.74 10.41 4.01
CA ASN A 286 -19.43 11.20 5.03
C ASN A 286 -20.08 12.50 4.52
N LEU A 287 -20.19 12.64 3.20
CA LEU A 287 -20.80 13.78 2.53
C LEU A 287 -22.33 13.69 2.27
N PRO A 288 -22.95 12.50 2.06
CA PRO A 288 -24.38 12.41 1.79
C PRO A 288 -25.23 13.10 2.86
N LEU A 289 -26.25 13.84 2.47
CA LEU A 289 -27.12 14.52 3.42
C LEU A 289 -28.05 13.54 4.15
N PRO A 290 -28.31 13.74 5.44
CA PRO A 290 -29.32 12.98 6.14
C PRO A 290 -30.72 13.34 5.62
N GLU A 291 -31.61 12.35 5.61
CA GLU A 291 -33.04 12.57 5.36
C GLU A 291 -33.70 13.31 6.52
N LYS A 292 -35.00 13.63 6.39
CA LYS A 292 -35.79 14.29 7.44
C LYS A 292 -35.74 13.55 8.79
N THR A 293 -35.57 12.24 8.76
CA THR A 293 -35.45 11.37 9.93
C THR A 293 -34.05 11.37 10.56
N GLY A 294 -33.08 12.07 9.97
CA GLY A 294 -31.68 12.09 10.40
C GLY A 294 -30.85 10.91 9.90
N THR A 295 -31.46 9.93 9.21
CA THR A 295 -30.77 8.76 8.67
C THR A 295 -30.07 9.06 7.35
N GLN A 296 -28.99 8.33 7.05
CA GLN A 296 -28.25 8.43 5.79
C GLN A 296 -28.30 7.06 5.07
N PRO A 297 -29.31 6.81 4.21
CA PRO A 297 -29.54 5.50 3.61
C PRO A 297 -28.35 4.93 2.84
N ALA A 298 -27.58 5.78 2.14
CA ALA A 298 -26.38 5.34 1.42
C ALA A 298 -25.31 4.74 2.36
N ILE A 299 -25.17 5.27 3.57
CA ILE A 299 -24.23 4.75 4.58
C ILE A 299 -24.78 3.46 5.20
N GLU A 300 -26.09 3.38 5.44
CA GLU A 300 -26.70 2.14 5.94
C GLU A 300 -26.64 1.00 4.92
N PHE A 301 -26.75 1.30 3.62
CA PHE A 301 -26.49 0.34 2.55
C PHE A 301 -25.05 -0.20 2.62
N LEU A 302 -24.05 0.68 2.75
CA LEU A 302 -22.65 0.25 2.89
C LEU A 302 -22.43 -0.59 4.17
N ARG A 303 -23.11 -0.25 5.27
CA ARG A 303 -23.07 -1.07 6.49
C ARG A 303 -23.67 -2.45 6.24
N GLN A 304 -24.84 -2.53 5.59
CA GLN A 304 -25.46 -3.80 5.23
C GLN A 304 -24.54 -4.66 4.34
N PHE A 305 -23.97 -4.03 3.32
CA PHE A 305 -22.99 -4.63 2.42
C PHE A 305 -21.81 -5.24 3.17
N GLN A 306 -21.24 -4.50 4.14
CA GLN A 306 -20.06 -4.93 4.86
C GLN A 306 -20.33 -5.98 5.94
N GLU A 307 -21.44 -5.83 6.67
CA GLU A 307 -21.83 -6.69 7.81
C GLU A 307 -22.40 -8.03 7.34
N PHE A 308 -23.31 -8.01 6.36
CA PHE A 308 -24.02 -9.20 5.90
C PHE A 308 -23.46 -9.78 4.60
N LYS A 309 -22.43 -9.17 4.00
CA LYS A 309 -21.81 -9.62 2.74
C LYS A 309 -22.83 -9.74 1.60
N GLY A 310 -23.74 -8.78 1.53
CA GLY A 310 -24.84 -8.77 0.58
C GLY A 310 -25.77 -7.61 0.84
N PHE A 311 -26.81 -7.51 0.03
CA PHE A 311 -27.89 -6.54 0.22
C PHE A 311 -29.22 -7.13 -0.24
N TYR A 312 -30.30 -6.49 0.20
CA TYR A 312 -31.65 -6.88 -0.16
C TYR A 312 -32.11 -6.10 -1.40
N ASP A 313 -32.51 -6.81 -2.46
CA ASP A 313 -33.11 -6.22 -3.64
C ASP A 313 -34.61 -6.05 -3.41
N SER A 314 -35.02 -4.80 -3.17
CA SER A 314 -36.42 -4.44 -2.92
C SER A 314 -37.34 -4.67 -4.12
N LYS A 315 -36.82 -4.69 -5.35
CA LYS A 315 -37.63 -4.90 -6.56
C LYS A 315 -37.95 -6.37 -6.80
N LYS A 316 -36.99 -7.27 -6.55
CA LYS A 316 -37.22 -8.73 -6.67
C LYS A 316 -37.57 -9.42 -5.35
N ILE A 317 -37.54 -8.69 -4.24
CA ILE A 317 -37.85 -9.23 -2.90
C ILE A 317 -36.90 -10.41 -2.60
N GLN A 318 -35.60 -10.22 -2.86
CA GLN A 318 -34.60 -11.28 -2.70
C GLN A 318 -33.29 -10.77 -2.11
N TRP A 319 -32.61 -11.64 -1.37
CA TRP A 319 -31.27 -11.37 -0.87
C TRP A 319 -30.21 -11.69 -1.93
N ASN A 320 -29.36 -10.72 -2.27
CA ASN A 320 -28.21 -10.91 -3.14
C ASN A 320 -26.94 -11.03 -2.30
N VAL A 321 -26.24 -12.17 -2.40
CA VAL A 321 -24.97 -12.40 -1.72
C VAL A 321 -23.83 -11.87 -2.60
N ILE A 322 -22.87 -11.21 -1.97
CA ILE A 322 -21.68 -10.68 -2.63
C ILE A 322 -20.46 -11.46 -2.16
N GLU A 323 -19.79 -12.10 -3.11
CA GLU A 323 -18.57 -12.86 -2.84
C GLU A 323 -17.32 -12.00 -2.95
N LYS A 324 -16.41 -12.16 -1.97
CA LYS A 324 -15.02 -11.66 -2.02
C LYS A 324 -14.89 -10.16 -2.31
N CYS A 325 -15.81 -9.35 -1.78
CA CYS A 325 -15.71 -7.89 -1.85
C CYS A 325 -15.23 -7.27 -0.52
N LEU A 326 -14.23 -6.39 -0.62
CA LEU A 326 -13.71 -5.57 0.46
C LEU A 326 -14.19 -4.13 0.31
N LEU A 327 -14.47 -3.44 1.42
CA LEU A 327 -14.83 -2.03 1.44
C LEU A 327 -13.65 -1.16 1.90
N LEU A 328 -13.27 -0.17 1.10
CA LEU A 328 -12.35 0.91 1.47
C LEU A 328 -13.11 2.24 1.45
N LEU A 329 -12.86 3.09 2.43
CA LEU A 329 -13.61 4.33 2.63
C LEU A 329 -12.66 5.51 2.68
N GLY A 330 -12.95 6.57 1.93
CA GLY A 330 -12.30 7.86 1.98
C GLY A 330 -13.26 8.91 2.55
N GLY A 331 -12.76 9.78 3.43
CA GLY A 331 -13.57 10.90 3.91
C GLY A 331 -12.73 11.98 4.59
N ALA A 332 -13.32 13.15 4.78
CA ALA A 332 -12.69 14.20 5.57
C ALA A 332 -13.24 14.21 7.00
N PRO A 333 -12.52 14.80 7.99
CA PRO A 333 -13.06 14.99 9.32
C PRO A 333 -14.42 15.71 9.30
N PRO A 334 -15.30 15.48 10.29
CA PRO A 334 -16.58 16.18 10.38
C PRO A 334 -16.38 17.70 10.39
N SER A 335 -17.11 18.40 9.54
CA SER A 335 -17.02 19.85 9.33
C SER A 335 -18.38 20.43 8.92
N SER A 336 -18.46 21.73 8.62
CA SER A 336 -19.70 22.36 8.13
C SER A 336 -20.10 21.75 6.78
N GLY A 337 -20.98 20.75 6.80
CA GLY A 337 -21.43 19.98 5.63
C GLY A 337 -21.07 18.49 5.66
N ARG A 338 -20.14 18.06 6.53
CA ARG A 338 -19.75 16.65 6.69
C ARG A 338 -20.15 16.13 8.06
N LYS A 339 -20.98 15.09 8.07
CA LYS A 339 -21.48 14.50 9.32
C LYS A 339 -20.53 13.42 9.85
N PRO A 340 -20.47 13.19 11.17
CA PRO A 340 -19.78 12.03 11.70
C PRO A 340 -20.47 10.75 11.23
N LEU A 341 -19.66 9.74 10.87
CA LEU A 341 -20.18 8.43 10.52
C LEU A 341 -20.75 7.74 11.77
N PRO A 342 -21.82 6.93 11.64
CA PRO A 342 -22.37 6.17 12.75
C PRO A 342 -21.34 5.21 13.37
N PRO A 343 -21.21 5.11 14.70
CA PRO A 343 -20.26 4.19 15.34
C PRO A 343 -20.45 2.72 14.92
N ARG A 344 -21.71 2.32 14.68
CA ARG A 344 -22.08 0.99 14.16
C ARG A 344 -21.49 0.68 12.79
N PHE A 345 -21.20 1.71 11.99
CA PHE A 345 -20.54 1.56 10.69
C PHE A 345 -19.02 1.57 10.87
N CYS A 346 -18.48 2.52 11.64
CA CYS A 346 -17.04 2.65 11.88
C CYS A 346 -16.41 1.41 12.54
N ARG A 347 -17.14 0.67 13.38
CA ARG A 347 -16.60 -0.54 14.06
C ARG A 347 -16.07 -1.61 13.11
N HIS A 348 -16.50 -1.60 11.84
CA HIS A 348 -16.08 -2.59 10.85
C HIS A 348 -14.80 -2.20 10.09
N SER A 349 -14.28 -1.00 10.30
CA SER A 349 -13.13 -0.45 9.58
C SER A 349 -12.05 0.08 10.51
N LEU A 350 -10.78 -0.18 10.18
CA LEU A 350 -9.65 0.51 10.82
C LEU A 350 -9.63 1.96 10.34
N SER A 351 -9.62 2.93 11.25
CA SER A 351 -9.50 4.34 10.90
C SER A 351 -8.03 4.74 10.79
N LEU A 352 -7.62 5.24 9.63
CA LEU A 352 -6.27 5.75 9.38
C LEU A 352 -6.35 7.20 8.93
N ARG A 353 -5.54 8.06 9.52
CA ARG A 353 -5.44 9.47 9.17
C ARG A 353 -4.29 9.68 8.20
N LEU A 354 -4.59 10.15 7.00
CA LEU A 354 -3.59 10.70 6.10
C LEU A 354 -3.21 12.10 6.57
N ALA A 355 -1.94 12.27 6.93
CA ALA A 355 -1.38 13.57 7.25
C ALA A 355 -1.30 14.44 6.00
N GLU A 356 -1.40 15.76 6.17
CA GLU A 356 -1.01 16.70 5.13
C GLU A 356 0.50 16.58 4.93
N PRO A 357 1.00 16.67 3.68
CA PRO A 357 2.44 16.64 3.42
C PRO A 357 3.12 17.81 4.15
N ASP A 358 4.26 17.54 4.75
CA ASP A 358 5.06 18.59 5.38
C ASP A 358 5.63 19.57 4.33
N ASN A 359 6.15 20.72 4.79
CA ASN A 359 6.69 21.73 3.88
C ASN A 359 7.85 21.17 3.04
N VAL A 360 8.66 20.28 3.60
CA VAL A 360 9.78 19.64 2.92
C VAL A 360 9.29 18.71 1.82
N SER A 361 8.32 17.85 2.08
CA SER A 361 7.70 16.99 1.07
C SER A 361 7.00 17.82 0.01
N THR A 362 6.30 18.89 0.41
CA THR A 362 5.66 19.81 -0.53
C THR A 362 6.68 20.45 -1.47
N GLN A 363 7.79 20.95 -0.93
CA GLN A 363 8.89 21.47 -1.75
C GLN A 363 9.47 20.39 -2.66
N LYS A 364 9.69 19.17 -2.17
CA LYS A 364 10.16 18.03 -2.97
C LYS A 364 9.21 17.72 -4.13
N MET A 365 7.89 17.77 -3.91
CA MET A 365 6.90 17.58 -4.95
C MET A 365 7.00 18.64 -6.05
N PHE A 366 6.96 19.91 -5.67
CA PHE A 366 7.02 21.00 -6.66
C PHE A 366 8.37 21.07 -7.36
N LEU A 367 9.49 21.00 -6.62
CA LEU A 367 10.83 21.05 -7.20
C LEU A 367 11.13 19.84 -8.07
N GLY A 368 10.66 18.64 -7.70
CA GLY A 368 10.84 17.44 -8.51
C GLY A 368 10.18 17.59 -9.89
N ILE A 369 8.94 18.06 -9.93
CA ILE A 369 8.22 18.27 -11.20
C ILE A 369 8.85 19.41 -12.00
N LEU A 370 9.17 20.55 -11.37
CA LEU A 370 9.76 21.70 -12.05
C LEU A 370 11.13 21.38 -12.64
N THR A 371 11.99 20.71 -11.86
CA THR A 371 13.33 20.32 -12.31
C THR A 371 13.23 19.39 -13.51
N GLY A 372 12.40 18.33 -13.42
CA GLY A 372 12.20 17.41 -14.52
C GLY A 372 11.62 18.06 -15.78
N TYR A 373 10.68 18.99 -15.61
CA TYR A 373 10.12 19.75 -16.73
C TYR A 373 11.18 20.60 -17.44
N PHE A 374 11.98 21.38 -16.70
CA PHE A 374 13.03 22.21 -17.29
C PHE A 374 14.16 21.39 -17.91
N GLU A 375 14.55 20.27 -17.30
CA GLU A 375 15.54 19.34 -17.88
C GLU A 375 15.05 18.74 -19.20
N ALA A 376 13.76 18.38 -19.28
CA ALA A 376 13.15 17.85 -20.49
C ALA A 376 13.12 18.88 -21.63
N GLU A 377 12.73 20.13 -21.35
CA GLU A 377 12.72 21.22 -22.34
C GLU A 377 14.13 21.52 -22.88
N VAL A 378 15.14 21.60 -21.99
CA VAL A 378 16.54 21.82 -22.38
C VAL A 378 17.08 20.67 -23.24
N SER A 379 16.59 19.44 -23.03
CA SER A 379 16.99 18.28 -23.84
C SER A 379 16.30 18.21 -25.21
N ASN A 380 15.12 18.81 -25.37
CA ASN A 380 14.39 18.88 -26.64
C ASN A 380 14.93 19.99 -27.57
N GLU A 381 15.59 21.00 -27.04
CA GLU A 381 16.23 22.05 -27.85
C GLU A 381 17.62 21.62 -28.35
N HIS A 382 17.71 21.27 -29.64
CA HIS A 382 18.96 21.33 -30.42
C HIS A 382 19.39 22.81 -30.62
N LEU A 383 19.77 23.50 -29.55
CA LEU A 383 20.24 24.89 -29.63
C LEU A 383 21.77 24.95 -29.81
N PRO A 384 22.29 25.77 -30.75
CA PRO A 384 23.72 25.93 -30.98
C PRO A 384 24.43 26.40 -29.70
N SER A 385 25.68 25.97 -29.55
CA SER A 385 26.55 26.01 -28.36
C SER A 385 26.80 27.35 -27.64
N LEU A 386 26.09 28.44 -27.97
CA LEU A 386 26.19 29.73 -27.26
C LEU A 386 25.11 29.96 -26.17
N GLY A 387 24.00 29.21 -26.15
CA GLY A 387 22.91 29.41 -25.18
C GLY A 387 23.15 28.81 -23.78
N ARG A 388 23.94 27.72 -23.69
CA ARG A 388 24.10 26.92 -22.46
C ARG A 388 24.51 27.69 -21.21
N ARG A 389 25.39 28.70 -21.33
CA ARG A 389 25.88 29.45 -20.15
C ARG A 389 24.90 30.49 -19.64
N ARG A 390 23.98 31.00 -20.47
CA ARG A 390 23.01 32.01 -20.05
C ARG A 390 21.78 31.38 -19.41
N GLU A 391 21.28 30.25 -19.93
CA GLU A 391 20.11 29.58 -19.36
C GLU A 391 20.43 28.74 -18.12
N GLN A 392 21.57 28.06 -18.04
CA GLN A 392 22.00 27.41 -16.78
C GLN A 392 22.19 28.44 -15.67
N ALA A 393 22.82 29.59 -15.96
CA ALA A 393 22.95 30.67 -14.99
C ALA A 393 21.60 31.32 -14.64
N THR A 394 20.60 31.30 -15.53
CA THR A 394 19.25 31.84 -15.27
C THR A 394 18.39 30.84 -14.51
N THR A 395 18.57 29.55 -14.73
CA THR A 395 17.90 28.45 -14.00
C THR A 395 18.48 28.32 -12.59
N GLU A 396 19.81 28.38 -12.44
CA GLU A 396 20.47 28.47 -11.12
C GLU A 396 20.13 29.79 -10.40
N ARG A 397 20.02 30.93 -11.11
CA ARG A 397 19.55 32.20 -10.50
C ARG A 397 18.07 32.18 -10.13
N SER A 398 17.23 31.49 -10.89
CA SER A 398 15.81 31.36 -10.59
C SER A 398 15.57 30.38 -9.44
N LEU A 399 16.28 29.25 -9.41
CA LEU A 399 16.27 28.29 -8.30
C LEU A 399 16.90 28.87 -7.02
N SER A 400 17.95 29.69 -7.12
CA SER A 400 18.54 30.38 -5.96
C SER A 400 17.72 31.58 -5.48
N ARG A 401 16.98 32.27 -6.36
CA ARG A 401 15.96 33.27 -5.96
C ARG A 401 14.70 32.63 -5.37
N PHE A 402 14.42 31.37 -5.69
CA PHE A 402 13.38 30.55 -5.06
C PHE A 402 13.80 29.94 -3.71
N ARG A 403 14.96 30.30 -3.14
CA ARG A 403 15.17 30.23 -1.69
C ARG A 403 14.22 31.23 -1.04
N PHE A 404 12.99 30.77 -0.78
CA PHE A 404 11.98 31.53 -0.06
C PHE A 404 12.57 31.98 1.27
N ASP A 405 12.77 33.28 1.37
CA ASP A 405 12.97 33.97 2.63
C ASP A 405 11.84 33.54 3.58
N ASN A 406 12.17 33.23 4.83
CA ASN A 406 11.33 32.55 5.83
C ASN A 406 10.13 33.42 6.32
N ARG A 407 9.63 34.34 5.50
CA ARG A 407 8.57 35.29 5.83
C ARG A 407 7.67 35.58 4.62
N VAL A 408 6.81 34.65 4.22
CA VAL A 408 5.64 35.00 3.40
C VAL A 408 4.39 34.22 3.86
N PRO A 409 3.44 34.86 4.56
CA PRO A 409 2.19 34.25 4.98
C PRO A 409 1.11 34.44 3.91
N CYS A 410 1.27 33.86 2.71
CA CYS A 410 0.29 34.05 1.62
C CYS A 410 0.14 32.81 0.72
N LEU A 411 -0.02 31.62 1.30
CA LEU A 411 -0.53 30.45 0.57
C LEU A 411 -1.53 29.68 1.45
N ARG A 412 -2.68 30.31 1.67
CA ARG A 412 -3.93 29.68 2.10
C ARG A 412 -5.04 30.24 1.21
N ARG A 413 -5.22 29.67 0.03
CA ARG A 413 -6.50 29.70 -0.71
C ARG A 413 -6.59 28.47 -1.59
#